data_AF-A0A6A4TND8-F1
#
_entry.id   AF-A0A6A4TND8-F1
#
_cell.length_a   1.000
_cell.length_b   1.000
_cell.length_c   1.000
_cell.angle_alpha   90.00
_cell.angle_beta   90.00
_cell.angle_gamma   90.00
#
_symmetry.space_group_name_H-M   'P 1'
#
loop_
_entity.id
_entity.type
_entity.pdbx_description
1 polymer ?
#
loop_
_entity_poly.entity_id
_entity_poly.type
_entity_poly.pdbx_seq_one_letter_code
_entity_poly.pdbx_strand_id
1 'polypeptide(L)'
;MSSERSEEQPLNLLTGAVDGRVTNAARELKQDCRHGDCPSVPDSDQLVYRRHAGLTRRRRNILFPSGVKLCTQETLDQAIANHLNYFHLRVCQETVWEAFKIFWDRLPERDEYQDWVGRCMDGSFSVTDIGSFFSQSDEHISLIRNRVATAEAASNRSVLDHVTTVVVVVVVVVVVVDEPVKD
;
A
#
# COMPACT_ATOMS: atom_id res chain seq x y z
N MET A 1 -15.21 55.44 18.31
CA MET A 1 -15.71 54.10 17.94
C MET A 1 -16.70 54.32 16.83
N SER A 2 -16.21 54.33 15.59
CA SER A 2 -17.00 54.59 14.38
C SER A 2 -16.52 53.69 13.26
N SER A 3 -17.43 53.47 12.31
CA SER A 3 -17.21 53.00 10.94
C SER A 3 -17.23 51.47 10.78
N GLU A 4 -17.99 50.86 9.86
CA GLU A 4 -19.12 51.25 9.02
C GLU A 4 -19.67 49.97 8.36
N ARG A 5 -20.91 50.06 7.89
CA ARG A 5 -21.65 49.07 7.10
C ARG A 5 -21.09 49.00 5.67
N SER A 6 -20.99 47.79 5.11
CA SER A 6 -21.23 47.54 3.68
C SER A 6 -21.94 46.20 3.49
N GLU A 7 -23.22 46.29 3.16
CA GLU A 7 -23.99 45.31 2.38
C GLU A 7 -23.61 45.45 0.89
N GLU A 8 -23.67 44.33 0.14
CA GLU A 8 -24.02 44.15 -1.29
C GLU A 8 -23.44 42.77 -1.71
N GLN A 9 -24.16 41.66 -1.57
CA GLN A 9 -25.23 41.08 -2.40
C GLN A 9 -24.74 39.79 -3.10
N PRO A 10 -25.64 38.82 -3.36
CA PRO A 10 -25.30 37.41 -3.57
C PRO A 10 -25.35 36.99 -5.05
N LEU A 11 -24.62 35.93 -5.40
CA LEU A 11 -24.87 35.15 -6.61
C LEU A 11 -25.26 33.73 -6.21
N ASN A 12 -26.57 33.50 -6.22
CA ASN A 12 -27.19 32.18 -6.32
C ASN A 12 -26.94 31.60 -7.71
N LEU A 13 -26.85 30.26 -7.79
CA LEU A 13 -27.01 29.31 -8.93
C LEU A 13 -25.79 28.35 -8.92
N LEU A 14 -25.89 27.05 -8.68
CA LEU A 14 -26.93 26.11 -9.09
C LEU A 14 -27.06 24.97 -8.05
N THR A 15 -28.25 24.82 -7.50
CA THR A 15 -28.79 23.53 -7.11
C THR A 15 -28.89 22.65 -8.37
N GLY A 16 -28.09 21.61 -8.43
CA GLY A 16 -28.22 20.52 -9.40
C GLY A 16 -28.36 19.21 -8.66
N ALA A 17 -29.61 18.81 -8.40
CA ALA A 17 -29.92 17.42 -8.10
C ALA A 17 -29.43 16.57 -9.28
N VAL A 18 -28.57 15.59 -9.03
CA VAL A 18 -28.28 14.55 -10.03
C VAL A 18 -28.88 13.25 -9.54
N ASP A 19 -30.07 13.05 -10.11
CA ASP A 19 -30.94 11.90 -10.10
C ASP A 19 -30.17 10.57 -10.15
N GLY A 20 -30.58 9.64 -9.28
CA GLY A 20 -30.19 8.24 -9.36
C GLY A 20 -30.73 7.64 -10.65
N ARG A 21 -29.88 7.56 -11.66
CA ARG A 21 -30.14 6.74 -12.84
C ARG A 21 -28.88 5.97 -13.18
N VAL A 22 -28.81 4.76 -12.64
CA VAL A 22 -27.90 3.70 -13.08
C VAL A 22 -28.15 3.50 -14.58
N THR A 23 -27.33 4.14 -15.42
CA THR A 23 -27.33 3.88 -16.85
C THR A 23 -26.53 2.61 -17.05
N ASN A 24 -27.17 1.59 -17.61
CA ASN A 24 -26.56 0.31 -17.98
C ASN A 24 -25.56 0.43 -19.15
N ALA A 25 -24.80 1.53 -19.24
CA ALA A 25 -23.81 1.79 -20.29
C ALA A 25 -22.46 1.10 -20.01
N ALA A 26 -22.19 0.70 -18.75
CA ALA A 26 -20.96 0.01 -18.37
C ALA A 26 -20.91 -1.47 -18.81
N ARG A 27 -21.99 -2.00 -19.42
CA ARG A 27 -22.06 -3.40 -19.86
C ARG A 27 -21.94 -3.61 -21.37
N GLU A 28 -21.86 -2.55 -22.17
CA GLU A 28 -21.72 -2.66 -23.64
C GLU A 28 -20.30 -2.37 -24.17
N LEU A 29 -19.37 -1.83 -23.37
CA LEU A 29 -17.96 -1.65 -23.78
C LEU A 29 -17.07 -2.89 -23.57
N LYS A 30 -17.64 -4.09 -23.62
CA LYS A 30 -16.90 -5.37 -23.53
C LYS A 30 -17.09 -6.26 -24.75
N GLN A 31 -17.56 -5.72 -25.88
CA GLN A 31 -17.92 -6.53 -27.05
C GLN A 31 -16.95 -6.45 -28.26
N ASP A 32 -16.00 -5.50 -28.31
CA ASP A 32 -15.27 -5.24 -29.58
C ASP A 32 -13.78 -5.62 -29.62
N CYS A 33 -13.25 -6.33 -28.62
CA CYS A 33 -11.90 -6.92 -28.72
C CYS A 33 -11.93 -8.37 -29.25
N ARG A 34 -12.79 -8.68 -30.25
CA ARG A 34 -12.96 -10.07 -30.72
C ARG A 34 -12.27 -10.42 -32.04
N HIS A 35 -11.40 -9.58 -32.57
CA HIS A 35 -10.63 -9.94 -33.77
C HIS A 35 -9.17 -9.53 -33.57
N GLY A 36 -8.37 -10.50 -33.14
CA GLY A 36 -6.93 -10.35 -33.03
C GLY A 36 -6.33 -10.15 -34.41
N ASP A 37 -5.82 -8.94 -34.66
CA ASP A 37 -4.71 -8.66 -35.56
C ASP A 37 -4.27 -7.20 -35.34
N CYS A 38 -3.27 -6.99 -34.50
CA CYS A 38 -2.53 -5.72 -34.47
C CYS A 38 -1.24 -5.90 -35.29
N PRO A 39 -1.02 -5.14 -36.37
CA PRO A 39 0.25 -5.14 -37.09
C PRO A 39 1.36 -4.60 -36.18
N SER A 40 2.43 -5.38 -36.00
CA SER A 40 3.65 -4.94 -35.32
C SER A 40 4.36 -3.90 -36.18
N VAL A 41 4.43 -2.65 -35.70
CA VAL A 41 5.29 -1.61 -36.29
C VAL A 41 6.76 -1.98 -36.03
N PRO A 42 7.66 -1.95 -37.05
CA PRO A 42 9.07 -2.22 -36.83
C PRO A 42 9.75 -1.11 -36.03
N ASP A 43 10.42 -1.51 -34.96
CA ASP A 43 11.28 -0.68 -34.11
C ASP A 43 12.50 -0.17 -34.89
N SER A 44 12.69 1.14 -34.93
CA SER A 44 13.62 1.83 -35.83
C SER A 44 15.08 1.86 -35.32
N ASP A 45 15.43 1.03 -34.34
CA ASP A 45 16.73 1.05 -33.64
C ASP A 45 17.75 -0.02 -34.11
N GLN A 46 17.48 -0.75 -35.22
CA GLN A 46 18.30 -1.91 -35.60
C GLN A 46 19.58 -1.64 -36.42
N LEU A 47 20.08 -0.41 -36.57
CA LEU A 47 21.21 -0.12 -37.47
C LEU A 47 22.58 0.18 -36.84
N VAL A 48 22.78 0.03 -35.52
CA VAL A 48 24.08 0.42 -34.90
C VAL A 48 24.81 -0.67 -34.11
N TYR A 49 24.39 -1.94 -34.12
CA TYR A 49 25.08 -2.98 -33.34
C TYR A 49 25.52 -4.19 -34.16
N ARG A 50 26.37 -3.97 -35.16
CA ARG A 50 27.20 -5.03 -35.74
C ARG A 50 28.68 -4.66 -35.74
N ARG A 51 29.26 -4.49 -34.54
CA ARG A 51 30.65 -4.85 -34.22
C ARG A 51 30.85 -4.72 -32.70
N HIS A 52 31.69 -5.59 -32.12
CA HIS A 52 32.07 -5.71 -30.70
C HIS A 52 31.34 -6.79 -29.89
N ALA A 53 31.77 -8.03 -30.11
CA ALA A 53 31.69 -9.10 -29.13
C ALA A 53 32.61 -8.76 -27.94
N GLY A 54 32.00 -8.45 -26.81
CA GLY A 54 32.63 -8.26 -25.51
C GLY A 54 31.52 -8.04 -24.50
N LEU A 55 31.54 -8.78 -23.38
CA LEU A 55 30.47 -8.82 -22.39
C LEU A 55 30.16 -7.42 -21.83
N THR A 56 29.24 -6.70 -22.47
CA THR A 56 28.66 -5.48 -21.92
C THR A 56 27.35 -5.89 -21.26
N ARG A 57 27.26 -5.70 -19.93
CA ARG A 57 25.98 -5.78 -19.23
C ARG A 57 25.10 -4.66 -19.80
N ARG A 58 24.17 -5.00 -20.70
CA ARG A 58 23.16 -4.07 -21.20
C ARG A 58 22.47 -3.42 -19.99
N ARG A 59 22.57 -2.10 -19.87
CA ARG A 59 21.81 -1.33 -18.88
C ARG A 59 20.34 -1.61 -19.18
N ARG A 60 19.65 -2.35 -18.29
CA ARG A 60 18.19 -2.44 -18.34
C ARG A 60 17.70 -1.02 -18.09
N ASN A 61 17.07 -0.38 -19.07
CA ASN A 61 16.35 0.86 -18.82
C ASN A 61 15.38 0.55 -17.69
N ILE A 62 15.62 1.11 -16.49
CA ILE A 62 14.75 0.98 -15.32
C ILE A 62 13.59 1.98 -15.49
N LEU A 63 13.06 2.08 -16.71
CA LEU A 63 11.72 2.62 -16.90
C LEU A 63 10.84 1.45 -16.54
N PHE A 64 10.38 1.44 -15.29
CA PHE A 64 9.30 0.54 -14.90
C PHE A 64 8.18 0.78 -15.93
N PRO A 65 7.81 -0.22 -16.76
CA PRO A 65 6.70 -0.02 -17.66
C PRO A 65 5.52 0.38 -16.77
N SER A 66 4.85 1.48 -17.10
CA SER A 66 3.80 2.07 -16.25
C SER A 66 2.66 1.10 -15.92
N GLY A 67 2.65 -0.10 -16.53
CA GLY A 67 1.57 -1.09 -16.44
C GLY A 67 0.36 -0.69 -17.27
N VAL A 68 0.26 0.58 -17.65
CA VAL A 68 -0.78 1.16 -18.50
C VAL A 68 -0.41 0.90 -19.95
N LYS A 69 -1.27 0.16 -20.67
CA LYS A 69 -1.17 0.01 -22.12
C LYS A 69 -1.81 1.21 -22.79
N LEU A 70 -1.12 1.80 -23.75
CA LEU A 70 -1.68 2.84 -24.59
C LEU A 70 -2.33 2.25 -25.83
N CYS A 71 -3.50 2.77 -26.16
CA CYS A 71 -4.23 2.40 -27.37
C CYS A 71 -3.91 3.39 -28.47
N THR A 72 -3.65 2.91 -29.69
CA THR A 72 -3.35 3.79 -30.83
C THR A 72 -4.53 4.69 -31.24
N GLN A 73 -5.73 4.39 -30.75
CA GLN A 73 -6.95 5.19 -30.96
C GLN A 73 -7.25 6.19 -29.83
N GLU A 74 -6.51 6.19 -28.72
CA GLU A 74 -6.82 7.09 -27.60
C GLU A 74 -6.29 8.51 -27.82
N THR A 75 -7.03 9.51 -27.36
CA THR A 75 -6.57 10.90 -27.33
C THR A 75 -5.62 11.14 -26.15
N LEU A 76 -4.88 12.26 -26.17
CA LEU A 76 -4.00 12.63 -25.04
C LEU A 76 -4.77 12.73 -23.72
N ASP A 77 -5.95 13.36 -23.72
CA ASP A 77 -6.78 13.49 -22.51
C ASP A 77 -7.27 12.13 -22.01
N GLN A 78 -7.64 11.22 -22.92
CA GLN A 78 -8.02 9.85 -22.56
C GLN A 78 -6.83 9.09 -21.96
N ALA A 79 -5.65 9.21 -22.56
CA ALA A 79 -4.44 8.61 -22.02
C ALA A 79 -4.17 9.14 -20.60
N ILE A 80 -4.21 10.46 -20.39
CA ILE A 80 -3.99 11.06 -19.06
C ILE A 80 -5.01 10.54 -18.04
N ALA A 81 -6.30 10.51 -18.39
CA ALA A 81 -7.34 9.98 -17.52
C ALA A 81 -7.14 8.49 -17.20
N ASN A 82 -6.75 7.67 -18.19
CA ASN A 82 -6.46 6.25 -18.03
C ASN A 82 -5.28 6.03 -17.08
N HIS A 83 -4.21 6.80 -17.22
CA HIS A 83 -3.06 6.73 -16.32
C HIS A 83 -3.44 7.10 -14.89
N LEU A 84 -4.22 8.18 -14.72
CA LEU A 84 -4.67 8.61 -13.40
C LEU A 84 -5.53 7.51 -12.74
N ASN A 85 -6.50 6.97 -13.47
CA ASN A 85 -7.36 5.90 -12.97
C ASN A 85 -6.56 4.63 -12.60
N TYR A 86 -5.57 4.25 -13.41
CA TYR A 86 -4.70 3.13 -13.10
C TYR A 86 -3.83 3.40 -11.86
N PHE A 87 -3.30 4.63 -11.73
CA PHE A 87 -2.57 5.03 -10.53
C PHE A 87 -3.46 4.90 -9.28
N HIS A 88 -4.69 5.41 -9.31
CA HIS A 88 -5.64 5.27 -8.21
C HIS A 88 -5.90 3.79 -7.87
N LEU A 89 -6.13 2.95 -8.88
CA LEU A 89 -6.33 1.51 -8.66
C LEU A 89 -5.14 0.88 -7.96
N ARG A 90 -3.91 1.17 -8.41
CA ARG A 90 -2.71 0.63 -7.79
C ARG A 90 -2.53 1.13 -6.36
N VAL A 91 -2.74 2.42 -6.10
CA VAL A 91 -2.68 2.96 -4.73
C VAL A 91 -3.70 2.26 -3.83
N CYS A 92 -4.96 2.18 -4.25
CA CYS A 92 -6.01 1.52 -3.48
C CYS A 92 -5.69 0.05 -3.19
N GLN A 93 -5.23 -0.68 -4.20
CA GLN A 93 -4.82 -2.09 -4.06
C GLN A 93 -3.70 -2.28 -3.04
N GLU A 94 -2.63 -1.49 -3.14
CA GLU A 94 -1.48 -1.59 -2.24
C GLU A 94 -1.85 -1.10 -0.83
N THR A 95 -2.58 0.02 -0.70
CA THR A 95 -3.04 0.54 0.59
C THR A 95 -3.88 -0.48 1.34
N VAL A 96 -4.87 -1.10 0.68
CA VAL A 96 -5.71 -2.12 1.31
C VAL A 96 -4.86 -3.32 1.72
N TRP A 97 -3.96 -3.79 0.85
CA TRP A 97 -3.09 -4.92 1.17
C TRP A 97 -2.18 -4.66 2.37
N GLU A 98 -1.57 -3.47 2.45
CA GLU A 98 -0.76 -3.08 3.59
C GLU A 98 -1.58 -2.91 4.87
N ALA A 99 -2.79 -2.35 4.79
CA ALA A 99 -3.66 -2.17 5.96
C ALA A 99 -3.98 -3.51 6.65
N PHE A 100 -4.38 -4.53 5.88
CA PHE A 100 -4.66 -5.86 6.41
C PHE A 100 -3.45 -6.47 7.13
N LYS A 101 -2.25 -6.36 6.52
CA LYS A 101 -1.02 -6.90 7.13
C LYS A 101 -0.60 -6.14 8.39
N ILE A 102 -0.63 -4.81 8.35
CA ILE A 102 -0.16 -3.98 9.45
C ILE A 102 -1.10 -4.07 10.66
N PHE A 103 -2.40 -3.93 10.41
CA PHE A 103 -3.37 -3.78 11.49
C PHE A 103 -3.95 -5.12 11.95
N TRP A 104 -4.21 -6.06 11.04
CA TRP A 104 -4.89 -7.31 11.36
C TRP A 104 -3.99 -8.55 11.29
N ASP A 105 -2.72 -8.39 10.88
CA ASP A 105 -1.73 -9.48 10.80
C ASP A 105 -2.18 -10.66 9.92
N ARG A 106 -3.02 -10.40 8.92
CA ARG A 106 -3.49 -11.41 7.97
C ARG A 106 -3.65 -10.82 6.57
N LEU A 107 -3.90 -11.69 5.60
CA LEU A 107 -4.30 -11.29 4.25
C LEU A 107 -5.83 -11.17 4.15
N PRO A 108 -6.35 -10.27 3.31
CA PRO A 108 -7.78 -10.18 3.07
C PRO A 108 -8.29 -11.39 2.30
N GLU A 109 -9.52 -11.79 2.57
CA GLU A 109 -10.24 -12.67 1.65
C GLU A 109 -10.61 -11.93 0.36
N ARG A 110 -11.02 -12.67 -0.66
CA ARG A 110 -11.34 -12.11 -1.97
C ARG A 110 -12.38 -10.99 -1.87
N ASP A 111 -13.48 -11.26 -1.17
CA ASP A 111 -14.62 -10.35 -1.14
C ASP A 111 -14.31 -9.12 -0.29
N GLU A 112 -13.64 -9.29 0.86
CA GLU A 112 -13.13 -8.18 1.66
C GLU A 112 -12.21 -7.27 0.84
N TYR A 113 -11.29 -7.87 0.08
CA TYR A 113 -10.37 -7.11 -0.76
C TYR A 113 -11.11 -6.32 -1.85
N GLN A 114 -12.07 -6.96 -2.54
CA GLN A 114 -12.85 -6.29 -3.58
C GLN A 114 -13.67 -5.13 -3.01
N ASP A 115 -14.31 -5.33 -1.86
CA ASP A 115 -15.12 -4.29 -1.21
C ASP A 115 -14.27 -3.08 -0.81
N TRP A 116 -13.13 -3.32 -0.15
CA TRP A 116 -12.24 -2.24 0.29
C TRP A 116 -11.59 -1.50 -0.88
N VAL A 117 -11.13 -2.21 -1.91
CA VAL A 117 -10.59 -1.58 -3.12
C VAL A 117 -11.68 -0.81 -3.86
N GLY A 118 -12.90 -1.34 -3.93
CA GLY A 118 -14.05 -0.66 -4.54
C GLY A 118 -14.38 0.67 -3.87
N ARG A 119 -14.44 0.68 -2.53
CA ARG A 119 -14.67 1.90 -1.72
C ARG A 119 -13.55 2.93 -1.80
N CYS A 120 -12.32 2.47 -2.01
CA CYS A 120 -11.22 3.39 -2.26
C CYS A 120 -11.31 4.02 -3.65
N MET A 121 -11.69 3.22 -4.66
CA MET A 121 -11.82 3.65 -6.05
C MET A 121 -13.00 4.59 -6.30
N ASP A 122 -14.12 4.38 -5.62
CA ASP A 122 -15.29 5.27 -5.72
C ASP A 122 -15.14 6.57 -4.90
N GLY A 123 -14.05 6.68 -4.12
CA GLY A 123 -13.73 7.85 -3.29
C GLY A 123 -14.51 7.91 -1.97
N SER A 124 -15.28 6.87 -1.61
CA SER A 124 -15.99 6.81 -0.33
C SER A 124 -15.06 6.67 0.87
N PHE A 125 -13.88 6.08 0.67
CA PHE A 125 -12.82 5.98 1.69
C PHE A 125 -11.49 6.48 1.13
N SER A 126 -10.93 7.52 1.75
CA SER A 126 -9.55 7.93 1.48
C SER A 126 -8.54 6.95 2.09
N VAL A 127 -7.27 7.04 1.67
CA VAL A 127 -6.16 6.29 2.29
C VAL A 127 -6.10 6.50 3.80
N THR A 128 -6.38 7.72 4.26
CA THR A 128 -6.41 8.07 5.68
C THR A 128 -7.61 7.42 6.39
N ASP A 129 -8.79 7.41 5.76
CA ASP A 129 -10.00 6.79 6.34
C ASP A 129 -9.82 5.28 6.49
N ILE A 130 -9.20 4.62 5.51
CA ILE A 130 -8.86 3.19 5.60
C ILE A 130 -7.94 2.93 6.79
N GLY A 131 -6.84 3.67 6.92
CA GLY A 131 -5.93 3.51 8.06
C GLY A 131 -6.62 3.76 9.40
N SER A 132 -7.46 4.78 9.48
CA SER A 132 -8.25 5.11 10.67
C SER A 132 -9.21 3.99 11.04
N PHE A 133 -9.96 3.45 10.07
CA PHE A 133 -10.91 2.36 10.30
C PHE A 133 -10.22 1.09 10.83
N PHE A 134 -9.13 0.67 10.18
CA PHE A 134 -8.40 -0.53 10.59
C PHE A 134 -7.74 -0.37 11.96
N SER A 135 -7.09 0.77 12.22
CA SER A 135 -6.40 1.02 13.50
C SER A 135 -7.35 1.14 14.70
N GLN A 136 -8.60 1.52 14.49
CA GLN A 136 -9.59 1.66 15.57
C GLN A 136 -10.45 0.40 15.76
N SER A 137 -10.27 -0.63 14.93
CA SER A 137 -11.00 -1.88 15.05
C SER A 137 -10.64 -2.65 16.33
N ASP A 138 -11.61 -3.39 16.88
CA ASP A 138 -11.40 -4.24 18.06
C ASP A 138 -10.35 -5.33 17.79
N GLU A 139 -10.33 -5.86 16.56
CA GLU A 139 -9.33 -6.81 16.10
C GLU A 139 -7.92 -6.23 16.26
N HIS A 140 -7.67 -5.03 15.75
CA HIS A 140 -6.36 -4.39 15.88
C HIS A 140 -5.99 -4.10 17.34
N ILE A 141 -6.93 -3.54 18.12
CA ILE A 141 -6.72 -3.21 19.53
C ILE A 141 -6.35 -4.47 20.33
N SER A 142 -7.02 -5.60 20.07
CA SER A 142 -6.73 -6.87 20.73
C SER A 142 -5.34 -7.40 20.38
N LEU A 143 -4.93 -7.31 19.11
CA LEU A 143 -3.60 -7.72 18.64
C LEU A 143 -2.50 -6.90 19.31
N ILE A 144 -2.66 -5.57 19.38
CA ILE A 144 -1.68 -4.70 20.03
C ILE A 144 -1.57 -5.01 21.52
N ARG A 145 -2.69 -5.18 22.23
CA ARG A 145 -2.67 -5.55 23.65
C ARG A 145 -1.89 -6.84 23.90
N ASN A 146 -2.14 -7.87 23.08
CA ASN A 146 -1.41 -9.13 23.18
C ASN A 146 0.09 -8.97 22.89
N ARG A 147 0.44 -8.26 21.80
CA ARG A 147 1.85 -8.00 21.43
C ARG A 147 2.60 -7.26 22.54
N VAL A 148 1.99 -6.23 23.14
CA VAL A 148 2.60 -5.50 24.28
C VAL A 148 2.82 -6.42 25.46
N ALA A 149 1.82 -7.21 25.87
CA ALA A 149 1.96 -8.15 26.99
C ALA A 149 3.05 -9.20 26.74
N THR A 150 3.16 -9.73 25.52
CA THR A 150 4.22 -10.68 25.16
C THR A 150 5.61 -10.06 25.16
N ALA A 151 5.74 -8.80 24.72
CA ALA A 151 7.00 -8.07 24.72
C ALA A 151 7.49 -7.79 26.16
N GLU A 152 6.58 -7.40 27.06
CA GLU A 152 6.87 -7.23 28.48
C GLU A 152 7.33 -8.55 29.12
N ALA A 153 6.64 -9.65 28.84
CA ALA A 153 7.01 -10.98 29.34
C ALA A 153 8.39 -11.43 28.83
N ALA A 154 8.71 -11.16 27.55
CA ALA A 154 10.01 -11.48 26.97
C ALA A 154 11.14 -10.64 27.59
N SER A 155 10.90 -9.35 27.81
CA SER A 155 11.85 -8.45 28.50
C SER A 155 12.15 -8.95 29.92
N ASN A 156 11.11 -9.27 30.70
CA ASN A 156 11.26 -9.79 32.06
C ASN A 156 12.02 -11.13 32.09
N ARG A 157 11.80 -12.00 31.10
CA ARG A 157 12.55 -13.26 30.96
C ARG A 157 14.03 -13.02 30.67
N SER A 158 14.37 -12.08 29.79
CA SER A 158 15.76 -11.70 29.53
C SER A 158 16.46 -11.19 30.79
N VAL A 159 15.77 -10.36 31.59
CA VAL A 159 16.30 -9.89 32.89
C VAL A 159 16.51 -11.08 33.84
N LEU A 160 15.55 -12.00 33.93
CA LEU A 160 15.67 -13.18 34.78
C LEU A 160 16.83 -14.08 34.34
N ASP A 161 17.04 -14.27 33.04
CA ASP A 161 18.16 -15.06 32.50
C ASP A 161 19.50 -14.40 32.84
N HIS A 162 19.62 -13.07 32.72
CA HIS A 162 20.82 -12.34 33.13
C HIS A 162 21.08 -12.44 34.63
N VAL A 163 20.05 -12.24 35.47
CA VAL A 163 20.18 -12.36 36.94
C VAL A 163 20.55 -13.78 37.34
N THR A 164 19.90 -14.79 36.76
CA THR A 164 20.22 -16.20 37.02
C THR A 164 21.66 -16.52 36.61
N THR A 165 22.11 -16.03 35.46
CA THR A 165 23.50 -16.19 35.01
C THR A 165 24.48 -15.55 36.00
N VAL A 166 24.23 -14.32 36.45
CA VAL A 166 25.09 -13.63 37.43
C VAL A 166 25.11 -14.40 38.75
N VAL A 167 23.96 -14.84 39.27
CA VAL A 167 23.89 -15.61 40.52
C VAL A 167 24.64 -16.93 40.39
N VAL A 168 24.45 -17.67 39.30
CA VAL A 168 25.18 -18.94 39.06
C VAL A 168 26.69 -18.68 38.98
N VAL A 169 27.13 -17.64 38.27
CA VAL A 169 28.55 -17.28 38.19
C VAL A 169 29.09 -16.91 39.58
N VAL A 170 28.38 -16.09 40.36
CA VAL A 170 28.78 -15.74 41.73
C VAL A 170 28.84 -16.97 42.63
N VAL A 171 27.83 -17.84 42.59
CA VAL A 171 27.81 -19.08 43.37
C VAL A 171 28.95 -19.99 42.96
N VAL A 172 29.19 -20.20 41.66
CA VAL A 172 30.30 -21.01 41.17
C VAL A 172 31.64 -20.39 41.58
N VAL A 173 31.83 -19.08 41.44
CA VAL A 173 33.06 -18.41 41.86
C VAL A 173 33.26 -18.55 43.37
N VAL A 174 32.23 -18.31 44.18
CA VAL A 174 32.32 -18.43 45.64
C VAL A 174 32.60 -19.88 46.04
N VAL A 175 31.88 -20.86 45.48
CA VAL A 175 32.05 -22.29 45.80
C VAL A 175 33.38 -22.85 45.30
N VAL A 176 33.87 -22.40 44.14
CA VAL A 176 35.16 -22.85 43.56
C VAL A 176 36.35 -22.15 44.23
N VAL A 177 36.18 -20.92 44.73
CA VAL A 177 37.22 -20.19 45.48
C VAL A 177 37.30 -20.65 46.95
N ASP A 178 36.26 -21.29 47.48
CA ASP A 178 36.24 -21.93 48.81
C ASP A 178 36.75 -23.38 48.79
N GLU A 179 37.67 -23.73 47.88
CA GLU A 179 38.47 -24.96 48.04
C GLU A 179 39.53 -24.71 49.13
N PRO A 180 39.44 -25.35 50.31
CA PRO A 180 40.42 -25.15 51.35
C PRO A 180 41.77 -25.73 50.89
N VAL A 181 42.79 -24.88 50.80
CA VAL A 181 44.19 -25.33 50.76
C VAL A 181 44.38 -26.26 51.96
N LYS A 182 44.52 -27.55 51.66
CA LYS A 182 44.75 -28.60 52.63
C LYS A 182 46.27 -28.72 52.78
N ASP A 183 46.79 -28.22 53.89
CA ASP A 183 48.19 -28.40 54.33
C ASP A 183 48.56 -29.90 54.50
#